data_AF-A0A850QQ93-F1
#
_entry.id   AF-A0A850QQ93-F1
#
_cell.length_a   1.000
_cell.length_b   1.000
_cell.length_c   1.000
_cell.angle_alpha   90.00
_cell.angle_beta   90.00
_cell.angle_gamma   90.00
#
_symmetry.space_group_name_H-M   'P 1'
#
loop_
_entity.id
_entity.type
_entity.pdbx_description
1 polymer ?
#
loop_
_entity_poly.entity_id
_entity_poly.type
_entity_poly.pdbx_seq_one_letter_code
_entity_poly.pdbx_strand_id
1 'polypeptide(L)'
;MISRRSLLYISLIQFVFSCLDVFARHALRGQGDFLTAIWHPWFLLWVLLQALIAPFQIRLITHHGLGRGVALMNAFSVIYAMLIGIFYLQETVSLPQMIATALVVIAVGLLLTGRPAVSPETTPTYLPSPTTTGEQDATT
;
A
#
# COMPACT_ATOMS: atom_id res chain seq x y z
N MET A 1 5.86 -15.22 -7.16
CA MET A 1 4.89 -14.77 -8.18
C MET A 1 3.56 -14.57 -7.48
N ILE A 2 2.83 -13.48 -7.77
CA ILE A 2 1.53 -13.20 -7.13
C ILE A 2 0.48 -14.12 -7.74
N SER A 3 -0.30 -14.80 -6.90
CA SER A 3 -1.36 -15.69 -7.38
C SER A 3 -2.51 -14.89 -8.00
N ARG A 4 -3.21 -15.46 -8.99
CA ARG A 4 -4.41 -14.82 -9.58
C ARG A 4 -5.47 -14.49 -8.52
N ARG A 5 -5.62 -15.37 -7.52
CA ARG A 5 -6.53 -15.17 -6.38
C ARG A 5 -6.13 -13.96 -5.53
N SER A 6 -4.83 -13.78 -5.30
CA SER A 6 -4.31 -12.61 -4.59
C SER A 6 -4.57 -11.32 -5.36
N LEU A 7 -4.40 -11.31 -6.69
CA LEU A 7 -4.71 -10.14 -7.52
C LEU A 7 -6.18 -9.76 -7.46
N LEU A 8 -7.09 -10.74 -7.57
CA LEU A 8 -8.53 -10.49 -7.43
C LEU A 8 -8.89 -9.94 -6.06
N TYR A 9 -8.28 -10.49 -5.01
CA TYR A 9 -8.49 -10.03 -3.65
C TYR A 9 -7.96 -8.59 -3.43
N ILE A 10 -6.76 -8.26 -3.94
CA ILE A 10 -6.24 -6.88 -3.92
C ILE A 10 -7.19 -5.95 -4.68
N SER A 11 -7.56 -6.31 -5.90
CA SER A 11 -8.44 -5.54 -6.77
C SER A 11 -9.79 -5.25 -6.09
N LEU A 12 -10.41 -6.24 -5.44
CA LEU A 12 -11.67 -6.06 -4.72
C LEU A 12 -11.53 -5.09 -3.54
N ILE A 13 -10.52 -5.28 -2.68
CA ILE A 13 -10.30 -4.40 -1.53
C ILE A 13 -10.03 -2.96 -1.99
N GLN A 14 -9.23 -2.80 -3.06
CA GLN A 14 -8.93 -1.48 -3.60
C GLN A 14 -10.12 -0.84 -4.30
N PHE A 15 -10.99 -1.62 -4.93
CA PHE A 15 -12.25 -1.10 -5.47
C PHE A 15 -13.12 -0.50 -4.38
N VAL A 16 -13.33 -1.22 -3.26
CA VAL A 16 -14.12 -0.71 -2.13
C VAL A 16 -13.47 0.53 -1.52
N PHE A 17 -12.15 0.52 -1.34
CA PHE A 17 -11.40 1.68 -0.85
C PHE A 17 -11.60 2.90 -1.76
N SER A 18 -11.47 2.74 -3.08
CA SER A 18 -11.68 3.83 -4.05
C SER A 18 -13.12 4.33 -4.08
N CYS A 19 -14.12 3.47 -3.86
CA CYS A 19 -15.51 3.90 -3.70
C CYS A 19 -15.68 4.82 -2.49
N LEU A 20 -15.06 4.49 -1.34
CA LEU A 20 -15.08 5.36 -0.16
C LEU A 20 -14.37 6.69 -0.42
N ASP A 21 -13.29 6.66 -1.19
CA ASP A 21 -12.52 7.84 -1.55
C ASP A 21 -13.34 8.79 -2.45
N VAL A 22 -14.08 8.22 -3.42
CA VAL A 22 -15.04 8.97 -4.25
C VAL A 22 -16.18 9.52 -3.38
N PHE A 23 -16.70 8.74 -2.44
CA PHE A 23 -17.75 9.18 -1.52
C PHE A 23 -17.30 10.40 -0.70
N ALA A 24 -16.09 10.36 -0.13
CA ALA A 24 -15.54 11.51 0.59
C ALA A 24 -15.36 12.73 -0.32
N ARG A 25 -14.82 12.54 -1.53
CA ARG A 25 -14.70 13.62 -2.53
C ARG A 25 -16.04 14.22 -2.89
N HIS A 26 -17.08 13.40 -3.06
CA HIS A 26 -18.44 13.87 -3.32
C HIS A 26 -18.96 14.73 -2.17
N ALA A 27 -18.83 14.24 -0.94
CA ALA A 27 -19.31 14.93 0.25
C ALA A 27 -18.57 16.25 0.53
N LEU A 28 -17.31 16.36 0.09
CA LEU A 28 -16.51 17.58 0.21
C LEU A 28 -16.89 18.69 -0.78
N ARG A 29 -17.47 18.36 -1.96
CA ARG A 29 -17.77 19.36 -3.01
C ARG A 29 -18.74 20.46 -2.60
N GLY A 30 -19.50 20.27 -1.52
CA GLY A 30 -20.41 21.26 -0.96
C GLY A 30 -19.95 21.91 0.34
N GLN A 31 -18.73 21.60 0.80
CA GLN A 31 -18.17 22.11 2.06
C GLN A 31 -17.21 23.27 1.74
N GLY A 32 -17.26 24.35 2.53
CA GLY A 32 -16.38 25.52 2.32
C GLY A 32 -14.91 25.27 2.68
N ASP A 33 -14.66 24.42 3.68
CA ASP A 33 -13.30 24.05 4.12
C ASP A 33 -13.29 22.62 4.68
N PHE A 34 -12.13 21.97 4.61
CA PHE A 34 -11.90 20.62 5.11
C PHE A 34 -12.12 20.52 6.63
N LEU A 35 -11.71 21.53 7.40
CA LEU A 35 -11.87 21.51 8.86
C LEU A 35 -13.35 21.50 9.28
N THR A 36 -14.20 22.20 8.54
CA THR A 36 -15.65 22.19 8.75
C THR A 36 -16.24 20.82 8.41
N ALA A 37 -15.74 20.18 7.36
CA ALA A 37 -16.20 18.87 6.91
C ALA A 37 -15.95 17.75 7.94
N ILE A 38 -14.88 17.84 8.75
CA ILE A 38 -14.55 16.86 9.80
C ILE A 38 -15.69 16.71 10.82
N TRP A 39 -16.40 17.80 11.12
CA TRP A 39 -17.50 17.79 12.08
C TRP A 39 -18.80 17.22 11.52
N HIS A 40 -18.84 16.90 10.23
CA HIS A 40 -20.05 16.37 9.59
C HIS A 40 -20.19 14.86 9.84
N PRO A 41 -21.41 14.35 10.09
CA PRO A 41 -21.62 12.91 10.37
C PRO A 41 -21.13 11.96 9.27
N TRP A 42 -21.05 12.41 8.01
CA TRP A 42 -20.52 11.58 6.92
C TRP A 42 -19.02 11.30 7.09
N PHE A 43 -18.27 12.21 7.71
CA PHE A 43 -16.84 12.04 7.92
C PHE A 43 -16.58 10.90 8.92
N LEU A 44 -17.35 10.84 10.00
CA LEU A 44 -17.28 9.73 10.96
C LEU A 44 -17.59 8.39 10.28
N LEU A 45 -18.63 8.33 9.44
CA LEU A 45 -18.96 7.13 8.66
C LEU A 45 -17.80 6.74 7.74
N TRP A 46 -17.22 7.70 7.03
CA TRP A 46 -16.06 7.46 6.16
C TRP A 46 -14.85 6.92 6.95
N VAL A 47 -14.51 7.50 8.10
CA VAL A 47 -13.42 7.03 8.97
C VAL A 47 -13.68 5.61 9.46
N LEU A 48 -14.90 5.29 9.89
CA LEU A 48 -15.26 3.94 10.35
C LEU A 48 -15.11 2.91 9.23
N LEU A 49 -15.57 3.24 8.02
CA LEU A 49 -15.43 2.36 6.87
C LEU A 49 -13.96 2.18 6.46
N GLN A 50 -13.15 3.24 6.54
CA GLN A 50 -11.70 3.14 6.32
C GLN A 50 -11.01 2.25 7.36
N ALA A 51 -11.38 2.39 8.64
CA ALA A 51 -10.85 1.56 9.72
C ALA A 51 -11.22 0.08 9.54
N LEU A 52 -12.40 -0.22 8.97
CA LEU A 52 -12.80 -1.59 8.64
C LEU A 52 -12.00 -2.17 7.47
N ILE A 53 -11.56 -1.35 6.52
CA ILE A 53 -10.77 -1.80 5.36
C ILE A 53 -9.29 -1.97 5.69
N ALA A 54 -8.75 -1.15 6.59
CA ALA A 54 -7.33 -1.11 6.93
C ALA A 54 -6.73 -2.49 7.31
N PRO A 55 -7.38 -3.37 8.09
CA PRO A 55 -6.85 -4.70 8.40
C PRO A 55 -6.62 -5.56 7.15
N PHE A 56 -7.50 -5.48 6.15
CA PHE A 56 -7.35 -6.24 4.91
C PHE A 56 -6.18 -5.72 4.08
N GLN A 57 -5.97 -4.41 4.08
CA GLN A 57 -4.82 -3.76 3.45
C GLN A 57 -3.50 -4.13 4.14
N ILE A 58 -3.45 -4.11 5.47
CA ILE A 58 -2.27 -4.53 6.25
C ILE A 58 -1.95 -6.00 5.97
N ARG A 59 -2.97 -6.86 5.92
CA ARG A 59 -2.80 -8.28 5.59
C ARG A 59 -2.20 -8.48 4.19
N LEU A 60 -2.61 -7.67 3.21
CA LEU A 60 -2.05 -7.71 1.85
C LEU A 60 -0.58 -7.31 1.82
N ILE A 61 -0.24 -6.22 2.51
CA ILE A 61 1.12 -5.69 2.59
C ILE A 61 2.06 -6.69 3.27
N THR A 62 1.62 -7.27 4.38
CA THR A 62 2.42 -8.26 5.14
C THR A 62 2.63 -9.57 4.38
N HIS A 63 1.64 -10.03 3.59
CA HIS A 63 1.79 -11.24 2.78
C HIS A 63 2.62 -11.07 1.50
N HIS A 64 2.63 -9.88 0.89
CA HIS A 64 3.29 -9.65 -0.42
C HIS A 64 4.58 -8.82 -0.34
N GLY A 65 4.99 -8.44 0.88
CA GLY A 65 6.12 -7.57 1.13
C GLY A 65 5.73 -6.10 0.97
N LEU A 66 6.32 -5.25 1.83
CA LEU A 66 5.95 -3.85 1.97
C LEU A 66 5.94 -3.11 0.63
N GLY A 67 7.04 -3.19 -0.13
CA GLY A 67 7.19 -2.46 -1.40
C GLY A 67 6.20 -2.90 -2.48
N ARG A 68 6.09 -4.21 -2.74
CA ARG A 68 5.21 -4.74 -3.79
C ARG A 68 3.73 -4.62 -3.44
N GLY A 69 3.37 -4.91 -2.18
CA GLY A 69 1.99 -4.81 -1.71
C GLY A 69 1.46 -3.39 -1.81
N VAL A 70 2.21 -2.42 -1.27
CA VAL A 70 1.80 -1.00 -1.29
C VAL A 70 1.72 -0.46 -2.71
N ALA A 71 2.70 -0.75 -3.57
CA ALA A 71 2.70 -0.26 -4.95
C ALA A 71 1.49 -0.78 -5.73
N LEU A 72 1.15 -2.07 -5.61
CA LEU A 72 -0.02 -2.65 -6.27
C LEU A 72 -1.32 -2.06 -5.76
N MET A 73 -1.43 -1.91 -4.43
CA MET A 73 -2.60 -1.30 -3.82
C MET A 73 -2.84 0.11 -4.34
N ASN A 74 -1.80 0.95 -4.36
CA ASN A 74 -1.88 2.31 -4.88
C ASN A 74 -2.19 2.36 -6.38
N ALA A 75 -1.68 1.40 -7.17
CA ALA A 75 -1.98 1.33 -8.59
C ALA A 75 -3.48 1.11 -8.84
N PHE A 76 -4.04 0.10 -8.20
CA PHE A 76 -5.46 -0.22 -8.32
C PHE A 76 -6.32 0.92 -7.77
N SER A 77 -5.94 1.51 -6.63
CA SER A 77 -6.73 2.57 -6.02
C SER A 77 -6.83 3.81 -6.92
N VAL A 78 -5.74 4.25 -7.55
CA VAL A 78 -5.71 5.37 -8.49
C VAL A 78 -6.56 5.07 -9.73
N ILE A 79 -6.42 3.88 -10.32
CA ILE A 79 -7.19 3.50 -11.50
C ILE A 79 -8.69 3.50 -11.18
N TYR A 80 -9.11 2.87 -10.08
CA TYR A 80 -10.52 2.86 -9.70
C TYR A 80 -11.04 4.23 -9.30
N ALA A 81 -10.28 5.00 -8.51
CA ALA A 81 -10.68 6.34 -8.10
C ALA A 81 -10.86 7.28 -9.29
N MET A 82 -10.02 7.14 -10.32
CA MET A 82 -10.13 7.88 -11.57
C MET A 82 -11.35 7.43 -12.37
N LEU A 83 -11.53 6.12 -12.60
CA LEU A 83 -12.67 5.59 -13.36
C LEU A 83 -13.99 5.97 -12.70
N ILE A 84 -14.13 5.73 -11.40
CA ILE A 84 -15.36 6.06 -10.66
C ILE A 84 -15.55 7.58 -10.63
N GLY A 85 -14.49 8.38 -10.46
CA GLY A 85 -14.58 9.85 -10.52
C GLY A 85 -15.09 10.37 -11.86
N ILE A 86 -14.62 9.82 -12.98
CA ILE A 86 -15.11 10.18 -14.32
C ILE A 86 -16.59 9.81 -14.47
N PHE A 87 -16.96 8.56 -14.14
CA PHE A 87 -18.31 8.07 -14.39
C PHE A 87 -19.36 8.64 -13.42
N TYR A 88 -19.02 8.78 -12.14
CA TYR A 88 -19.96 9.14 -11.09
C TYR A 88 -19.94 10.64 -10.76
N LEU A 89 -18.74 11.23 -10.67
CA LEU A 89 -18.57 12.65 -10.32
C LEU A 89 -18.46 13.56 -11.55
N GLN A 90 -18.45 12.98 -12.75
CA GLN A 90 -18.26 13.69 -14.04
C GLN A 90 -17.02 14.60 -14.00
N GLU A 91 -15.95 14.12 -13.37
CA GLU A 91 -14.69 14.85 -13.28
C GLU A 91 -14.03 14.98 -14.64
N THR A 92 -13.62 16.20 -15.00
CA THR A 92 -12.75 16.42 -16.14
C THR A 92 -11.33 16.01 -15.77
N VAL A 93 -10.80 14.99 -16.45
CA VAL A 93 -9.42 14.56 -16.24
C VAL A 93 -8.50 15.49 -17.01
N SER A 94 -7.65 16.21 -16.29
CA SER A 94 -6.64 17.07 -16.89
C SER A 94 -5.49 16.24 -17.48
N LEU A 95 -4.82 16.77 -18.51
CA LEU A 95 -3.67 16.11 -19.13
C LEU A 95 -2.58 15.69 -18.12
N PRO A 96 -2.21 16.51 -17.11
CA PRO A 96 -1.24 16.10 -16.09
C PRO A 96 -1.68 14.88 -15.29
N GLN A 97 -2.98 14.76 -14.97
CA GLN A 97 -3.52 13.61 -14.24
C GLN A 97 -3.45 12.34 -15.10
N MET A 98 -3.73 12.43 -16.41
CA MET A 98 -3.56 11.29 -17.31
C MET A 98 -2.12 10.80 -17.37
N ILE A 99 -1.16 11.72 -17.47
CA ILE A 99 0.28 11.39 -17.49
C ILE A 99 0.69 10.73 -16.17
N ALA A 100 0.27 11.28 -15.03
CA ALA A 100 0.55 10.71 -13.72
C ALA A 100 0.00 9.29 -13.59
N THR A 101 -1.25 9.05 -13.99
CA THR A 101 -1.87 7.72 -13.97
C THR A 101 -1.12 6.74 -14.88
N ALA A 102 -0.75 7.17 -16.09
CA ALA A 102 0.04 6.35 -17.02
C ALA A 102 1.40 5.94 -16.43
N LEU A 103 2.10 6.88 -15.79
CA LEU A 103 3.38 6.61 -15.12
C LEU A 103 3.23 5.62 -13.96
N VAL A 104 2.16 5.72 -13.17
CA VAL A 104 1.85 4.76 -12.10
C VAL A 104 1.64 3.36 -12.68
N VAL A 105 0.86 3.22 -13.76
CA VAL A 105 0.62 1.93 -14.42
C VAL A 105 1.94 1.33 -14.92
N ILE A 106 2.79 2.14 -15.57
CA ILE A 106 4.11 1.70 -16.06
C ILE A 106 5.01 1.27 -14.90
N ALA A 107 5.13 2.08 -13.84
CA ALA A 107 5.97 1.78 -12.69
C ALA A 107 5.57 0.46 -12.01
N VAL A 108 4.27 0.21 -11.90
CA VAL A 108 3.74 -1.04 -11.32
C VAL A 108 3.98 -2.22 -12.24
N GLY A 109 3.82 -2.03 -13.56
CA GLY A 109 4.17 -3.03 -14.57
C GLY A 109 5.65 -3.44 -14.48
N LEU A 110 6.55 -2.46 -14.34
CA LEU A 110 7.99 -2.69 -14.14
C LEU A 110 8.28 -3.38 -12.80
N LEU A 111 7.59 -3.02 -11.72
CA LEU A 111 7.77 -3.65 -10.41
C LEU A 111 7.34 -5.12 -10.40
N LEU A 112 6.32 -5.46 -11.20
CA LEU A 112 5.83 -6.82 -11.38
C LEU A 112 6.79 -7.69 -12.21
N THR A 113 7.47 -7.11 -13.20
CA THR A 113 8.44 -7.81 -14.06
C THR A 113 9.86 -7.80 -13.49
N GLY A 114 10.20 -6.82 -12.66
CA GLY A 114 11.48 -6.69 -11.97
C GLY A 114 11.71 -7.82 -10.97
N ARG A 115 12.76 -8.61 -11.20
CA ARG A 115 13.28 -9.54 -10.18
C ARG A 115 13.74 -8.70 -8.99
N PRO A 116 13.44 -9.11 -7.74
CA PRO A 116 14.03 -8.42 -6.60
C PRO A 116 15.55 -8.62 -6.70
N ALA A 117 16.30 -7.53 -6.77
CA ALA A 117 17.73 -7.58 -6.53
C ALA A 117 17.88 -7.99 -5.06
N VAL A 118 18.11 -9.29 -4.83
CA VAL A 118 18.52 -9.78 -3.53
C VAL A 118 19.93 -9.24 -3.35
N SER A 119 20.07 -8.14 -2.60
CA SER A 119 21.38 -7.83 -2.02
C SER A 119 21.74 -9.04 -1.18
N PRO A 120 22.87 -9.73 -1.46
CA PRO A 120 23.31 -10.82 -0.61
C PRO A 120 23.44 -10.26 0.79
N GLU A 121 22.63 -10.81 1.69
CA GLU A 121 22.71 -10.58 3.12
C GLU A 121 24.17 -10.79 3.51
N THR A 122 24.82 -9.73 4.00
CA THR A 122 26.17 -9.81 4.53
C THR A 122 26.10 -10.80 5.67
N THR A 123 26.57 -12.04 5.44
CA THR A 123 26.65 -13.08 6.45
C THR A 123 27.21 -12.44 7.71
N PRO A 124 26.53 -12.50 8.87
CA PRO A 124 27.09 -11.98 10.10
C PRO A 124 28.40 -12.70 10.34
N THR A 125 29.51 -11.98 10.24
CA THR A 125 30.82 -12.47 10.62
C THR A 125 30.73 -12.81 12.11
N TYR A 126 30.56 -14.10 12.41
CA TYR A 126 30.68 -14.59 13.78
C TYR A 126 32.07 -14.17 14.27
N LEU A 127 32.11 -13.28 15.26
CA LEU A 127 33.32 -13.02 16.01
C LEU A 127 33.74 -14.34 16.67
N PRO A 128 35.00 -14.79 16.50
CA PRO A 128 35.48 -15.99 17.18
C PRO A 128 35.32 -15.79 18.69
N SER A 129 34.74 -16.79 19.36
CA SER A 129 34.64 -16.79 20.82
C SER A 129 36.04 -16.74 21.44
N PRO A 130 36.28 -15.94 22.49
CA PRO A 130 37.57 -15.90 23.16
C PRO A 130 37.88 -17.29 23.72
N THR A 131 39.01 -17.85 23.29
CA THR A 131 39.58 -19.08 23.84
C THR A 131 39.85 -18.86 25.32
N THR A 132 39.04 -19.46 26.19
CA THR A 132 39.39 -19.64 27.60
C THR A 132 40.56 -20.61 27.67
N THR A 133 41.78 -20.07 27.72
CA THR A 133 42.98 -20.80 28.13
C THR A 133 42.80 -21.15 29.61
N GLY A 134 42.22 -22.32 29.87
CA GLY A 134 42.12 -22.91 31.19
C GLY A 134 43.51 -23.32 31.66
N GLU A 135 44.02 -22.54 32.59
CA GLU A 135 45.12 -22.77 33.50
C GLU A 135 45.02 -24.17 34.13
N GLN A 136 45.87 -25.11 33.69
CA GLN A 136 46.11 -26.37 34.38
C GLN A 136 47.04 -26.08 35.54
N ASP A 137 46.46 -25.72 36.68
CA ASP A 137 47.19 -25.68 37.94
C ASP A 137 47.32 -27.07 38.55
N ALA A 138 48.48 -27.27 39.17
CA ALA A 138 49.06 -28.54 39.57
C ALA A 138 48.25 -29.33 40.60
N THR A 139 48.19 -30.65 40.41
CA THR A 139 48.07 -31.62 41.50
C THR A 139 48.67 -32.93 41.02
N THR A 140 49.94 -33.21 41.33
CA THR A 140 50.40 -34.18 42.34
C THR A 140 51.94 -34.21 42.33
#